data_AF-A0A5B1QMC9-F1
#
_entry.id   AF-A0A5B1QMC9-F1
#
_cell.length_a   1.000
_cell.length_b   1.000
_cell.length_c   1.000
_cell.angle_alpha   90.00
_cell.angle_beta   90.00
_cell.angle_gamma   90.00
#
_symmetry.space_group_name_H-M   'P 1'
#
loop_
_entity.id
_entity.type
_entity.pdbx_description
1 polymer ?
#
loop_
_entity_poly.entity_id
_entity_poly.type
_entity_poly.pdbx_seq_one_letter_code
_entity_poly.pdbx_strand_id
1 'polypeptide(L)'
;MAAHHFCCCLPIRLGAFLISLFQFVIAGFIAAALWYEVSQWHGDIPTKTKVTYICRAVYYTIFSLSSFFGFVGTLKRSASLLAQYASYLGWAVFVQIVLDALYLWAFFTVPRDTFIKDCINGSTDQNVINACNNFNKWGKGYVIASVAVGLLVQAYAWYIVNGYSHKLDSEIERKASVPMDSGYKYAAAGRASTEALTGPSYNYPYADQAHSFGGDAPRYDPPSRV
;
A
#
# COMPACT_ATOMS: atom_id res chain seq x y z
N MET A 1 11.93 -13.32 3.81
CA MET A 1 12.93 -12.60 4.65
C MET A 1 13.35 -11.33 3.92
N ALA A 2 13.00 -10.16 4.43
CA ALA A 2 13.59 -8.87 4.05
C ALA A 2 13.27 -7.82 5.13
N ALA A 3 14.34 -7.20 5.65
CA ALA A 3 14.43 -6.00 6.49
C ALA A 3 13.41 -5.81 7.62
N HIS A 4 13.82 -6.12 8.86
CA HIS A 4 13.08 -5.82 10.08
C HIS A 4 13.02 -4.30 10.41
N HIS A 5 13.75 -3.46 9.68
CA HIS A 5 13.76 -2.00 9.77
C HIS A 5 14.08 -1.39 8.39
N PHE A 6 13.24 -0.48 7.90
CA PHE A 6 13.55 0.38 6.74
C PHE A 6 13.86 1.79 7.29
N CYS A 7 15.05 2.31 7.01
CA CYS A 7 15.58 3.62 7.40
C CYS A 7 15.45 4.01 8.88
N CYS A 8 16.44 3.60 9.69
CA CYS A 8 16.89 4.26 10.93
C CYS A 8 15.82 4.67 11.96
N CYS A 9 14.93 3.73 12.35
CA CYS A 9 13.94 3.84 13.46
C CYS A 9 12.47 4.08 13.07
N LEU A 10 12.12 4.20 11.79
CA LEU A 10 10.71 4.32 11.42
C LEU A 10 10.03 2.93 11.41
N PRO A 11 9.03 2.66 12.26
CA PRO A 11 8.31 1.39 12.22
C PRO A 11 7.60 1.27 10.87
N ILE A 12 7.65 0.08 10.27
CA ILE A 12 6.96 -0.26 9.00
C ILE A 12 5.46 0.12 9.02
N ARG A 13 4.89 0.21 10.23
CA ARG A 13 3.52 0.66 10.51
C ARG A 13 3.29 2.13 10.16
N LEU A 14 4.24 3.01 10.47
CA LEU A 14 4.15 4.45 10.16
C LEU A 14 4.34 4.69 8.66
N GLY A 15 5.16 3.88 8.00
CA GLY A 15 5.28 3.89 6.53
C GLY A 15 3.97 3.56 5.83
N ALA A 16 3.31 2.45 6.20
CA ALA A 16 2.00 2.08 5.64
C ALA A 16 0.93 3.16 5.91
N PHE A 17 0.93 3.73 7.12
CA PHE A 17 0.04 4.83 7.50
C PHE A 17 0.25 6.08 6.61
N LEU A 18 1.49 6.58 6.52
CA LEU A 18 1.79 7.76 5.72
C LEU A 18 1.47 7.55 4.24
N ILE A 19 1.87 6.40 3.68
CA ILE A 19 1.60 6.09 2.27
C ILE A 19 0.09 6.09 2.02
N SER A 20 -0.72 5.44 2.87
CA SER A 20 -2.18 5.44 2.70
C SER A 20 -2.81 6.83 2.79
N LEU A 21 -2.28 7.71 3.67
CA LEU A 21 -2.75 9.07 3.82
C LEU A 21 -2.41 9.93 2.60
N PHE A 22 -1.17 9.87 2.11
CA PHE A 22 -0.78 10.56 0.88
C PHE A 22 -1.57 10.04 -0.33
N GLN A 23 -1.76 8.72 -0.42
CA GLN A 23 -2.56 8.11 -1.47
C GLN A 23 -4.00 8.63 -1.45
N PHE A 24 -4.62 8.72 -0.28
CA PHE A 24 -5.96 9.26 -0.10
C PHE A 24 -6.06 10.73 -0.53
N VAL A 25 -5.13 11.57 -0.09
CA VAL A 25 -5.12 13.01 -0.41
C VAL A 25 -4.91 13.23 -1.91
N ILE A 26 -3.93 12.56 -2.51
CA ILE A 26 -3.62 12.70 -3.93
C ILE A 26 -4.78 12.16 -4.79
N ALA A 27 -5.28 10.96 -4.49
CA ALA A 27 -6.40 10.39 -5.23
C ALA A 27 -7.70 11.20 -5.05
N GLY A 28 -7.95 11.72 -3.84
CA GLY A 28 -9.08 12.59 -3.55
C GLY A 28 -9.01 13.91 -4.31
N PHE A 29 -7.82 14.53 -4.37
CA PHE A 29 -7.60 15.76 -5.14
C PHE A 29 -7.78 15.53 -6.64
N ILE A 30 -7.23 14.45 -7.19
CA ILE A 30 -7.41 14.08 -8.60
C ILE A 30 -8.89 13.81 -8.91
N ALA A 31 -9.59 13.08 -8.04
CA ALA A 31 -11.02 12.82 -8.22
C ALA A 31 -11.82 14.13 -8.22
N ALA A 32 -11.56 15.04 -7.28
CA ALA A 32 -12.21 16.35 -7.21
C ALA A 32 -11.95 17.19 -8.47
N ALA A 33 -10.70 17.21 -8.96
CA ALA A 33 -10.34 17.91 -10.19
C ALA A 33 -11.08 17.33 -11.41
N LEU A 34 -11.13 16.00 -11.55
CA LEU A 34 -11.86 15.34 -12.65
C LEU A 34 -13.37 15.65 -12.61
N TRP A 35 -13.99 15.62 -11.43
CA TRP A 35 -15.40 15.99 -11.28
C TRP A 35 -15.64 17.47 -11.57
N TYR A 36 -14.71 18.34 -11.19
CA TYR A 36 -14.76 19.76 -11.49
C TYR A 36 -14.72 20.00 -13.01
N GLU A 37 -13.78 19.36 -13.72
CA GLU A 37 -13.72 19.44 -15.19
C GLU A 37 -15.01 18.96 -15.85
N VAL A 38 -15.55 17.83 -15.40
CA VAL A 38 -16.83 17.29 -15.90
C VAL A 38 -17.98 18.28 -15.67
N SER A 39 -17.99 19.01 -14.55
CA SER A 39 -19.03 19.99 -14.23
C SER A 39 -18.96 21.28 -15.07
N GLN A 40 -17.77 21.62 -15.57
CA GLN A 40 -17.55 22.83 -16.39
C GLN A 40 -17.95 22.62 -17.86
N TRP A 41 -18.18 21.39 -18.30
CA TRP A 41 -18.50 21.09 -19.69
C TRP A 41 -19.95 21.41 -20.05
N HIS A 42 -20.16 22.54 -20.74
CA HIS A 42 -21.46 23.02 -21.21
C HIS A 42 -21.69 22.81 -22.73
N GLY A 43 -20.84 22.02 -23.42
CA GLY A 43 -20.90 21.83 -24.90
C GLY A 43 -20.91 20.38 -25.37
N ASP A 44 -21.13 20.18 -26.68
CA ASP A 44 -21.11 18.88 -27.38
C ASP A 44 -19.68 18.31 -27.46
N ILE A 45 -19.24 17.70 -26.36
CA ILE A 45 -17.97 16.99 -26.31
C ILE A 45 -18.17 15.57 -26.86
N PRO A 46 -17.22 15.05 -27.67
CA PRO A 46 -17.28 13.68 -28.17
C PRO A 46 -17.54 12.69 -27.02
N THR A 47 -18.58 11.87 -27.19
CA THR A 47 -19.12 10.97 -26.15
C THR A 47 -18.05 10.04 -25.59
N LYS A 48 -17.09 9.62 -26.44
CA LYS A 48 -15.98 8.75 -26.05
C LYS A 48 -15.08 9.40 -24.99
N THR A 49 -14.72 10.67 -25.18
CA THR A 49 -13.91 11.42 -24.20
C THR A 49 -14.67 11.62 -22.90
N LYS A 50 -15.96 11.97 -22.99
CA LYS A 50 -16.82 12.13 -21.81
C LYS A 50 -16.89 10.85 -20.96
N VAL A 51 -17.10 9.70 -21.60
CA VAL A 51 -17.15 8.40 -20.91
C VAL A 51 -15.81 8.09 -20.24
N THR A 52 -14.67 8.29 -20.92
CA THR A 52 -13.36 7.99 -20.33
C THR A 52 -13.07 8.82 -19.08
N TYR A 53 -13.41 10.11 -19.09
CA TYR A 53 -13.22 10.99 -17.94
C TYR A 53 -14.09 10.58 -16.75
N ILE A 54 -15.37 10.25 -16.99
CA ILE A 54 -16.28 9.78 -15.95
C ILE A 54 -15.79 8.46 -15.36
N CYS A 55 -15.40 7.48 -16.20
CA CYS A 55 -14.85 6.21 -15.73
C CYS A 55 -13.60 6.42 -14.86
N ARG A 56 -12.71 7.33 -15.26
CA ARG A 56 -11.50 7.65 -14.50
C ARG A 56 -11.82 8.34 -13.17
N ALA A 57 -12.78 9.27 -13.16
CA ALA A 57 -13.24 9.92 -11.94
C ALA A 57 -13.82 8.90 -10.95
N VAL A 58 -14.68 7.99 -11.40
CA VAL A 58 -15.26 6.92 -10.59
C VAL A 58 -14.19 5.96 -10.06
N TYR A 59 -13.19 5.61 -10.89
CA TYR A 59 -12.09 4.78 -10.44
C TYR A 59 -11.30 5.44 -9.31
N TYR A 60 -10.92 6.73 -9.44
CA TYR A 60 -10.17 7.43 -8.40
C TYR A 60 -10.99 7.69 -7.13
N THR A 61 -12.32 7.85 -7.22
CA THR A 61 -13.17 7.94 -6.02
C THR A 61 -13.20 6.61 -5.27
N ILE A 62 -13.40 5.49 -5.96
CA ILE A 62 -13.36 4.15 -5.34
C ILE A 62 -11.96 3.90 -4.76
N PHE A 63 -10.90 4.30 -5.47
CA PHE A 63 -9.53 4.16 -4.99
C PHE A 63 -9.25 5.02 -3.75
N SER A 64 -9.76 6.26 -3.70
CA SER A 64 -9.68 7.12 -2.53
C SER A 64 -10.43 6.49 -1.33
N LEU A 65 -11.66 6.01 -1.53
CA LEU A 65 -12.42 5.30 -0.48
C LEU A 65 -11.67 4.06 0.01
N SER A 66 -11.10 3.27 -0.89
CA SER A 66 -10.30 2.09 -0.52
C SER A 66 -9.06 2.48 0.30
N SER A 67 -8.40 3.58 -0.05
CA SER A 67 -7.24 4.10 0.69
C SER A 67 -7.63 4.51 2.11
N PHE A 68 -8.85 5.05 2.29
CA PHE A 68 -9.40 5.34 3.61
C PHE A 68 -9.63 4.06 4.44
N PHE A 69 -10.14 2.98 3.84
CA PHE A 69 -10.23 1.68 4.53
C PHE A 69 -8.85 1.12 4.89
N GLY A 70 -7.86 1.25 4.01
CA GLY A 70 -6.47 0.91 4.30
C GLY A 70 -5.93 1.67 5.50
N PHE A 71 -6.19 2.98 5.56
CA PHE A 71 -5.84 3.84 6.67
C PHE A 71 -6.46 3.36 8.00
N VAL A 72 -7.78 3.09 8.01
CA VAL A 72 -8.48 2.55 9.20
C VAL A 72 -7.95 1.17 9.59
N GLY A 73 -7.60 0.33 8.61
CA GLY A 73 -6.99 -0.99 8.82
C GLY A 73 -5.66 -0.91 9.57
N THR A 74 -4.83 0.11 9.27
CA THR A 74 -3.59 0.34 10.02
C THR A 74 -3.84 0.78 11.46
N LEU A 75 -4.90 1.54 11.73
CA LEU A 75 -5.27 1.99 13.07
C LEU A 75 -5.81 0.85 13.95
N LYS A 76 -6.70 0.01 13.42
CA LYS A 76 -7.33 -1.09 14.18
C LYS A 76 -6.42 -2.31 14.38
N ARG A 77 -5.24 -2.34 13.75
CA ARG A 77 -4.27 -3.46 13.84
C ARG A 77 -4.92 -4.82 13.57
N SER A 78 -5.86 -4.88 12.64
CA SER A 78 -6.55 -6.12 12.25
C SER A 78 -5.89 -6.71 11.01
N ALA A 79 -5.33 -7.91 11.11
CA ALA A 79 -4.63 -8.54 9.99
C ALA A 79 -5.57 -8.91 8.84
N SER A 80 -6.78 -9.38 9.15
CA SER A 80 -7.78 -9.75 8.13
C SER A 80 -8.18 -8.58 7.22
N LEU A 81 -8.50 -7.40 7.79
CA LEU A 81 -8.83 -6.22 6.98
C LEU A 81 -7.65 -5.75 6.12
N LEU A 82 -6.43 -5.87 6.65
CA LEU A 82 -5.24 -5.48 5.93
C LEU A 82 -4.91 -6.47 4.80
N ALA A 83 -5.12 -7.76 5.00
CA ALA A 83 -4.94 -8.80 3.98
C ALA A 83 -5.94 -8.63 2.82
N GLN A 84 -7.21 -8.34 3.13
CA GLN A 84 -8.23 -8.02 2.12
C GLN A 84 -7.91 -6.72 1.37
N TYR A 85 -7.40 -5.71 2.07
CA TYR A 85 -6.95 -4.47 1.44
C TYR A 85 -5.72 -4.70 0.54
N ALA A 86 -4.79 -5.58 0.94
CA ALA A 86 -3.61 -5.94 0.14
C ALA A 86 -3.98 -6.63 -1.17
N SER A 87 -4.95 -7.56 -1.14
CA SER A 87 -5.44 -8.23 -2.35
C SER A 87 -6.19 -7.27 -3.26
N TYR A 88 -7.02 -6.38 -2.69
CA TYR A 88 -7.68 -5.31 -3.44
C TYR A 88 -6.69 -4.37 -4.12
N LEU A 89 -5.64 -3.93 -3.41
CA LEU A 89 -4.59 -3.10 -4.00
C LEU A 89 -3.87 -3.82 -5.14
N GLY A 90 -3.61 -5.12 -5.01
CA GLY A 90 -3.03 -5.91 -6.10
C GLY A 90 -3.90 -5.89 -7.36
N TRP A 91 -5.22 -6.10 -7.20
CA TRP A 91 -6.17 -6.00 -8.30
C TRP A 91 -6.23 -4.59 -8.89
N ALA A 92 -6.28 -3.56 -8.03
CA ALA A 92 -6.32 -2.16 -8.46
C ALA A 92 -5.08 -1.77 -9.26
N VAL A 93 -3.88 -2.21 -8.86
CA VAL A 93 -2.63 -1.99 -9.61
C VAL A 93 -2.70 -2.66 -10.98
N PHE A 94 -3.22 -3.87 -11.07
CA PHE A 94 -3.39 -4.54 -12.36
C PHE A 94 -4.32 -3.77 -13.30
N VAL A 95 -5.49 -3.34 -12.80
CA VAL A 95 -6.44 -2.53 -13.56
C VAL A 95 -5.82 -1.20 -13.98
N GLN A 96 -5.07 -0.55 -13.09
CA GLN A 96 -4.35 0.69 -13.38
C GLN A 96 -3.36 0.53 -14.54
N ILE A 97 -2.56 -0.54 -14.53
CA ILE A 97 -1.60 -0.83 -15.61
C ILE A 97 -2.31 -0.94 -16.96
N VAL A 98 -3.45 -1.64 -17.00
CA VAL A 98 -4.24 -1.78 -18.23
C VAL A 98 -4.79 -0.43 -18.70
N LEU A 99 -5.34 0.37 -17.80
CA LEU A 99 -5.85 1.71 -18.12
C LEU A 99 -4.74 2.64 -18.62
N ASP A 100 -3.57 2.62 -17.97
CA ASP A 100 -2.43 3.44 -18.34
C ASP A 100 -1.82 3.01 -19.67
N ALA A 101 -1.78 1.70 -19.96
CA ALA A 101 -1.35 1.18 -21.25
C ALA A 101 -2.30 1.62 -22.38
N LEU A 102 -3.62 1.52 -22.17
CA LEU A 102 -4.62 1.99 -23.14
C LEU A 102 -4.56 3.51 -23.32
N TYR A 103 -4.36 4.25 -22.24
CA TYR A 103 -4.21 5.70 -22.27
C TYR A 103 -2.96 6.13 -23.05
N LEU A 104 -1.81 5.50 -22.77
CA LEU A 104 -0.58 5.75 -23.52
C LEU A 104 -0.75 5.39 -25.00
N TRP A 105 -1.38 4.25 -25.30
CA TRP A 105 -1.66 3.85 -26.68
C TRP A 105 -2.50 4.90 -27.42
N ALA A 106 -3.62 5.31 -26.82
CA ALA A 106 -4.49 6.36 -27.38
C ALA A 106 -3.72 7.68 -27.55
N PHE A 107 -2.94 8.08 -26.54
CA PHE A 107 -2.14 9.31 -26.57
C PHE A 107 -1.07 9.29 -27.66
N PHE A 108 -0.44 8.15 -27.92
CA PHE A 108 0.55 8.02 -29.00
C PHE A 108 -0.06 8.00 -30.40
N THR A 109 -1.32 7.57 -30.53
CA THR A 109 -2.03 7.57 -31.82
C THR A 109 -2.56 8.95 -32.25
N VAL A 110 -2.73 9.89 -31.33
CA VAL A 110 -3.20 11.24 -31.66
C VAL A 110 -2.04 12.09 -32.24
N PRO A 111 -2.22 12.72 -33.41
CA PRO A 111 -1.19 13.57 -34.01
C PRO A 111 -0.93 14.82 -33.16
N ARG A 112 0.31 15.31 -33.19
CA ARG A 112 0.75 16.45 -32.36
C ARG A 112 -0.02 17.74 -32.63
N ASP A 113 -0.51 17.91 -33.86
CA ASP A 113 -1.10 19.17 -34.31
C ASP A 113 -2.50 19.40 -33.75
N THR A 114 -3.23 18.33 -33.41
CA THR A 114 -4.55 18.46 -32.76
C THR A 114 -4.40 18.91 -31.31
N PHE A 115 -3.38 18.39 -30.60
CA PHE A 115 -3.07 18.82 -29.23
C PHE A 115 -2.70 20.29 -29.13
N ILE A 116 -1.86 20.79 -30.05
CA ILE A 116 -1.49 22.21 -30.06
C ILE A 116 -2.72 23.09 -30.32
N LYS A 117 -3.59 22.69 -31.25
CA LYS A 117 -4.82 23.44 -31.55
C LYS A 117 -5.77 23.50 -30.36
N ASP A 118 -5.96 22.38 -29.67
CA ASP A 118 -6.82 22.30 -28.48
C ASP A 118 -6.24 23.09 -27.30
N CYS A 119 -4.92 23.09 -27.13
CA CYS A 119 -4.24 23.82 -26.06
C CYS A 119 -4.17 25.34 -26.30
N ILE A 120 -4.09 25.78 -27.56
CA ILE A 120 -4.21 27.21 -27.89
C ILE A 120 -5.65 27.68 -27.70
N ASN A 121 -6.65 26.83 -28.00
CA ASN A 121 -8.09 27.12 -27.84
C ASN A 121 -8.52 28.53 -28.32
N GLY A 122 -7.90 29.01 -29.41
CA GLY A 122 -8.14 30.35 -29.96
C GLY A 122 -7.52 31.53 -29.19
N SER A 123 -6.72 31.28 -28.15
CA SER A 123 -5.96 32.33 -27.46
C SER A 123 -4.86 32.91 -28.36
N THR A 124 -4.80 34.24 -28.42
CA THR A 124 -3.77 35.01 -29.15
C THR A 124 -2.57 35.38 -28.28
N ASP A 125 -2.51 34.92 -27.03
CA ASP A 125 -1.43 35.29 -26.11
C ASP A 125 -0.13 34.52 -26.44
N GLN A 126 0.93 35.26 -26.78
CA GLN A 126 2.25 34.69 -27.09
C GLN A 126 2.80 33.80 -25.96
N ASN A 127 2.52 34.13 -24.69
CA ASN A 127 2.95 33.32 -23.55
C ASN A 127 2.24 31.95 -23.50
N VAL A 128 0.95 31.91 -23.83
CA VAL A 128 0.16 30.67 -23.90
C VAL A 128 0.65 29.81 -25.07
N ILE A 129 0.87 30.43 -26.23
CA ILE A 129 1.39 29.75 -27.43
C ILE A 129 2.79 29.16 -27.18
N ASN A 130 3.68 29.92 -26.52
CA ASN A 130 5.03 29.46 -26.19
C ASN A 130 5.03 28.34 -25.13
N ALA A 131 4.18 28.46 -24.10
CA ALA A 131 4.00 27.42 -23.09
C ALA A 131 3.47 26.13 -23.72
N CYS A 132 2.47 26.25 -24.61
CA CYS A 132 1.87 25.13 -25.32
C CYS A 132 2.86 24.41 -26.24
N ASN A 133 3.68 25.16 -26.99
CA ASN A 133 4.73 24.60 -27.84
C ASN A 133 5.83 23.92 -27.03
N ASN A 134 6.26 24.50 -25.90
CA ASN A 134 7.24 23.87 -25.00
C ASN A 134 6.68 22.61 -24.34
N PHE A 135 5.41 22.67 -23.90
CA PHE A 135 4.72 21.53 -23.31
C PHE A 135 4.55 20.41 -24.33
N ASN A 136 4.29 20.68 -25.60
CA ASN A 136 4.24 19.64 -26.62
C ASN A 136 5.63 19.03 -26.93
N LYS A 137 6.69 19.84 -26.92
CA LYS A 137 8.07 19.35 -27.12
C LYS A 137 8.47 18.33 -26.04
N TRP A 138 8.13 18.58 -24.78
CA TRP A 138 8.46 17.71 -23.64
C TRP A 138 7.32 16.77 -23.22
N GLY A 139 6.11 16.99 -23.72
CA GLY A 139 4.87 16.43 -23.18
C GLY A 139 4.78 14.92 -23.32
N LYS A 140 5.28 14.36 -24.44
CA LYS A 140 5.34 12.90 -24.60
C LYS A 140 6.23 12.26 -23.53
N GLY A 141 7.40 12.84 -23.26
CA GLY A 141 8.30 12.36 -22.21
C GLY A 141 7.71 12.53 -20.82
N TYR A 142 7.09 13.68 -20.55
CA TYR A 142 6.44 13.97 -19.27
C TYR A 142 5.27 13.03 -18.96
N VAL A 143 4.43 12.73 -19.94
CA VAL A 143 3.29 11.80 -19.78
C VAL A 143 3.79 10.38 -19.48
N ILE A 144 4.80 9.89 -20.21
CA ILE A 144 5.40 8.57 -19.91
C ILE A 144 6.01 8.56 -18.50
N ALA A 145 6.79 9.58 -18.16
CA ALA A 145 7.47 9.65 -16.87
C ALA A 145 6.47 9.71 -15.70
N SER A 146 5.39 10.49 -15.84
CA SER A 146 4.37 10.60 -14.78
C SER A 146 3.62 9.28 -14.56
N VAL A 147 3.28 8.56 -15.63
CA VAL A 147 2.67 7.22 -15.55
C VAL A 147 3.64 6.22 -14.91
N ALA A 148 4.90 6.20 -15.33
CA ALA A 148 5.91 5.29 -14.78
C ALA A 148 6.15 5.52 -13.28
N VAL A 149 6.28 6.78 -12.84
CA VAL A 149 6.43 7.12 -11.42
C VAL A 149 5.19 6.72 -10.64
N GLY A 150 3.99 6.99 -11.17
CA GLY A 150 2.73 6.59 -10.53
C GLY A 150 2.65 5.08 -10.29
N LEU A 151 2.98 4.28 -11.30
CA LEU A 151 3.01 2.82 -11.21
C LEU A 151 4.04 2.31 -10.21
N LEU A 152 5.25 2.89 -10.18
CA LEU A 152 6.28 2.53 -9.21
C LEU A 152 5.82 2.81 -7.77
N VAL A 153 5.21 3.97 -7.52
CA VAL A 153 4.69 4.33 -6.19
C VAL A 153 3.58 3.37 -5.77
N GLN A 154 2.66 3.01 -6.68
CA GLN A 154 1.58 2.07 -6.39
C GLN A 154 2.07 0.63 -6.18
N ALA A 155 3.01 0.15 -7.00
CA ALA A 155 3.63 -1.15 -6.82
C ALA A 155 4.39 -1.23 -5.49
N TYR A 156 5.08 -0.15 -5.11
CA TYR A 156 5.77 -0.04 -3.83
C TYR A 156 4.79 -0.04 -2.65
N ALA A 157 3.67 0.68 -2.76
CA ALA A 157 2.61 0.67 -1.75
C ALA A 157 2.03 -0.73 -1.57
N TRP A 158 1.73 -1.44 -2.66
CA TRP A 158 1.26 -2.83 -2.61
C TRP A 158 2.29 -3.76 -1.95
N TYR A 159 3.56 -3.65 -2.32
CA TYR A 159 4.64 -4.44 -1.72
C TYR A 159 4.75 -4.24 -0.20
N ILE A 160 4.70 -2.99 0.27
CA ILE A 160 4.73 -2.67 1.72
C ILE A 160 3.53 -3.27 2.44
N VAL A 161 2.33 -3.07 1.92
CA VAL A 161 1.09 -3.53 2.56
C VAL A 161 1.07 -5.06 2.64
N ASN A 162 1.48 -5.74 1.57
CA ASN A 162 1.58 -7.20 1.53
C ASN A 162 2.64 -7.75 2.50
N GLY A 163 3.79 -7.07 2.62
CA GLY A 163 4.79 -7.42 3.63
C GLY A 163 4.29 -7.24 5.05
N TYR A 164 3.49 -6.20 5.30
CA TYR A 164 2.93 -5.91 6.62
C TYR A 164 1.81 -6.87 7.01
N SER A 165 0.93 -7.27 6.09
CA SER A 165 -0.12 -8.26 6.37
C SER A 165 0.47 -9.60 6.81
N HIS A 166 1.43 -10.14 6.05
CA HIS A 166 2.12 -11.38 6.41
C HIS A 166 2.83 -11.30 7.76
N LYS A 167 3.46 -10.17 8.07
CA LYS A 167 4.09 -9.97 9.38
C LYS A 167 3.06 -9.98 10.50
N LEU A 168 1.93 -9.32 10.32
CA LEU A 168 0.89 -9.25 11.33
C LEU A 168 0.20 -10.60 11.56
N ASP A 169 -0.04 -11.37 10.49
CA ASP A 169 -0.53 -12.75 10.59
C ASP A 169 0.43 -13.62 11.40
N SER A 170 1.74 -13.54 11.11
CA SER A 170 2.74 -14.29 11.89
C SER A 170 2.83 -13.86 13.35
N GLU A 171 2.59 -12.57 13.66
CA GLU A 171 2.52 -12.07 15.04
C GLU A 171 1.27 -12.60 15.77
N ILE A 172 0.13 -12.69 15.09
CA ILE A 172 -1.12 -13.21 15.65
C ILE A 172 -1.01 -14.70 15.89
N GLU A 173 -0.51 -15.46 14.91
CA GLU A 173 -0.32 -16.90 15.03
C GLU A 173 0.64 -17.24 16.16
N ARG A 174 1.78 -16.52 16.27
CA ARG A 174 2.72 -16.70 17.38
C ARG A 174 2.09 -16.39 18.75
N LYS A 175 1.21 -15.39 18.83
CA LYS A 175 0.47 -15.07 20.07
C LYS A 175 -0.64 -16.07 20.38
N ALA A 176 -1.20 -16.72 19.36
CA ALA A 176 -2.19 -17.78 19.54
C ALA A 176 -1.52 -19.10 19.96
N SER A 177 -0.34 -19.40 19.42
CA SER A 177 0.41 -20.63 19.70
C SER A 177 1.17 -20.59 21.03
N VAL A 178 1.57 -19.40 21.48
CA VAL A 178 2.18 -19.20 22.80
C VAL A 178 1.17 -18.46 23.66
N PRO A 179 0.49 -19.12 24.62
CA PRO A 179 -0.34 -18.40 25.58
C PRO A 179 0.58 -17.51 26.40
N MET A 180 0.66 -16.24 26.00
CA MET A 180 1.18 -15.17 26.83
C MET A 180 0.14 -14.94 27.91
N ASP A 181 0.17 -15.77 28.94
CA ASP A 181 -0.58 -15.53 30.16
C ASP A 181 -0.12 -14.16 30.68
N SER A 182 -0.98 -13.15 30.54
CA SER A 182 -0.78 -11.82 31.12
C SER A 182 -0.69 -11.87 32.65
N GLY A 183 -0.81 -13.05 33.25
CA GLY A 183 -0.63 -13.36 34.66
C GLY A 183 0.65 -14.10 35.01
N TYR A 184 1.80 -13.87 34.34
CA TYR A 184 3.08 -14.23 34.97
C TYR A 184 3.28 -13.36 36.23
N LYS A 185 2.67 -13.78 37.34
CA LYS A 185 3.16 -13.43 38.66
C LYS A 185 4.55 -14.04 38.71
N TYR A 186 5.57 -13.21 38.57
CA TYR A 186 6.88 -13.57 39.10
C TYR A 186 6.64 -13.84 40.58
N ALA A 187 6.51 -15.11 40.95
CA ALA A 187 6.70 -15.49 42.34
C ALA A 187 8.14 -15.10 42.62
N ALA A 188 8.33 -13.98 43.32
CA ALA A 188 9.61 -13.65 43.89
C ALA A 188 9.95 -14.83 44.80
N ALA A 189 10.78 -15.75 44.29
CA ALA A 189 11.32 -16.81 45.12
C ALA A 189 12.11 -16.07 46.19
N GLY A 190 11.58 -16.04 47.42
CA GLY A 190 12.27 -15.49 48.57
C GLY A 190 13.54 -16.31 48.78
N ARG A 191 14.63 -15.90 48.15
CA ARG A 191 15.95 -16.49 48.35
C ARG A 191 16.79 -15.52 49.15
N ALA A 192 16.88 -15.81 50.45
CA ALA A 192 17.87 -15.23 51.34
C ALA A 192 19.17 -16.04 51.21
N SER A 193 19.90 -15.92 50.09
CA SER A 193 21.26 -16.46 50.01
C SER A 193 22.07 -15.87 48.85
N THR A 194 23.27 -15.40 49.18
CA THR A 194 24.27 -14.75 48.31
C THR A 194 25.06 -15.74 47.43
N GLU A 195 24.47 -16.88 47.05
CA GLU A 195 25.15 -18.00 46.39
C GLU A 195 25.54 -17.74 44.92
N ALA A 196 25.20 -16.58 44.36
CA ALA A 196 25.44 -16.26 42.94
C ALA A 196 26.88 -15.81 42.61
N LEU A 197 27.76 -15.60 43.59
CA LEU A 197 29.14 -15.16 43.32
C LEU A 197 30.21 -16.26 43.38
N THR A 198 29.89 -17.48 43.84
CA THR A 198 30.87 -18.57 43.94
C THR A 198 30.21 -19.95 43.84
N GLY A 199 30.09 -20.52 42.64
CA GLY A 199 29.60 -21.90 42.48
C GLY A 199 29.74 -22.46 41.05
N PRO A 200 30.07 -23.76 40.88
CA PRO A 200 30.54 -24.36 39.63
C PRO A 200 29.43 -24.52 38.58
N SER A 201 29.82 -24.73 37.32
CA SER A 201 28.94 -24.88 36.15
C SER A 201 27.76 -25.84 36.39
N TYR A 202 26.57 -25.29 36.57
CA TYR A 202 25.34 -26.06 36.68
C TYR A 202 24.78 -26.41 35.29
N ASN A 203 24.62 -27.72 35.04
CA ASN A 203 23.84 -28.22 33.91
C ASN A 203 22.38 -27.78 34.11
N TYR A 204 21.83 -27.11 33.10
CA TYR A 204 20.51 -26.49 33.18
C TYR A 204 19.43 -27.59 33.18
N PRO A 205 18.54 -27.68 34.19
CA PRO A 205 17.59 -28.79 34.34
C PRO A 205 16.56 -28.97 33.19
N TYR A 206 16.47 -28.00 32.28
CA TYR A 206 15.63 -28.08 31.07
C TYR A 206 16.43 -28.37 29.79
N ALA A 207 17.70 -28.75 29.91
CA ALA A 207 18.48 -29.25 28.79
C ALA A 207 18.16 -30.73 28.47
N ASP A 208 17.53 -31.45 29.39
CA ASP A 208 17.13 -32.85 29.18
C ASP A 208 15.91 -32.97 28.26
N GLN A 209 15.97 -33.94 27.33
CA GLN A 209 14.98 -34.12 26.27
C GLN A 209 13.55 -34.37 26.80
N ALA A 210 13.44 -34.94 28.00
CA ALA A 210 12.18 -35.20 28.72
C ALA A 210 11.49 -33.92 29.27
N HIS A 211 12.23 -32.82 29.40
CA HIS A 211 11.70 -31.53 29.86
C HIS A 211 11.87 -30.41 28.82
N SER A 212 12.29 -30.77 27.60
CA SER A 212 12.28 -29.85 26.46
C SER A 212 10.85 -29.66 25.93
N PHE A 213 10.53 -28.43 25.48
CA PHE A 213 9.24 -28.13 24.88
C PHE A 213 8.97 -29.09 23.70
N GLY A 214 7.98 -29.98 23.87
CA GLY A 214 7.56 -30.97 22.86
C GLY A 214 7.78 -32.44 23.20
N GLY A 215 8.38 -32.78 24.36
CA GLY A 215 8.64 -34.17 24.76
C GLY A 215 7.38 -35.04 24.92
N ASP A 216 6.31 -34.47 25.49
CA ASP A 216 5.05 -35.18 25.78
C ASP A 216 3.81 -34.53 25.12
N ALA A 217 4.00 -33.63 24.16
CA ALA A 217 2.86 -33.04 23.45
C ALA A 217 2.26 -34.06 22.47
N PRO A 218 0.93 -34.28 22.47
CA PRO A 218 0.30 -35.14 21.46
C PRO A 218 0.63 -34.60 20.06
N ARG A 219 0.93 -35.50 19.12
CA ARG A 219 1.20 -35.15 17.72
C ARG A 219 0.05 -34.28 17.21
N TYR A 220 0.38 -33.05 16.79
CA TYR A 220 -0.56 -32.15 16.14
C TYR A 220 -0.93 -32.75 14.78
N ASP A 221 -2.14 -33.30 14.67
CA ASP A 221 -2.75 -33.65 13.39
C ASP A 221 -3.47 -32.39 12.85
N PRO A 222 -3.00 -31.79 11.74
CA PRO A 222 -3.70 -30.68 11.14
C PRO A 222 -5.07 -31.16 10.62
N PRO A 223 -6.16 -30.39 10.79
CA PRO A 223 -7.46 -30.80 10.30
C PRO A 223 -7.42 -30.96 8.78
N SER A 224 -7.77 -32.16 8.30
CA SER A 224 -8.01 -32.40 6.88
C SER A 224 -9.14 -31.49 6.42
N ARG A 225 -8.84 -30.55 5.53
CA ARG A 225 -9.85 -29.71 4.88
C ARG A 225 -10.85 -30.61 4.17
N VAL A 226 -12.13 -30.47 4.51
CA VAL A 226 -13.28 -30.93 3.72
C VAL A 226 -13.74 -29.77 2.86
#